data_AF-A0A7S4GGC9-F1
#
_entry.id   AF-A0A7S4GGC9-F1
#
_cell.length_a   1.000
_cell.length_b   1.000
_cell.length_c   1.000
_cell.angle_alpha   90.00
_cell.angle_beta   90.00
_cell.angle_gamma   90.00
#
_symmetry.space_group_name_H-M   'P 1'
#
loop_
_entity.id
_entity.type
_entity.pdbx_description
1 polymer ?
#
loop_
_entity_poly.entity_id
_entity_poly.type
_entity_poly.pdbx_seq_one_letter_code
_entity_poly.pdbx_strand_id
1 'polypeptide(L)'
;MAMASLLVAATGYTVMAAAPVVLYAAPAVHAKVAQQLGNSIVVHRSRLPLHFVPTDVEHADPEPAATPDVTQQQLGIRQSAQARPSNAASSLLLLPMAAIASAVAWFYAVHRRAEWALLALTAGRKIDVAKVQQKVEGEPDTPEFSIYLTESDEVISPWHDIPLQGPAGVFNFVNEIPRGTKAKMEVCLGLEENPIKQDRKKDKLRYFTYEMGFGGIPFNYGLIPQTFEDPNEPHPDTGCVGDADPIDLVEISPNRLPMGSVHQVKVLGCLAMIDEGETDWKIIAIDVNDPRASSLETVEDLAATEEGKTQLDQIRQWFQMYKTTDGKPENSFAFDGQYKGKEYALQRCTDEGKNFV
;
A
#
# COMPACT_ATOMS: atom_id res chain seq x y z
N MET A 1 19.69 -24.86 24.49
CA MET A 1 19.16 -26.05 25.20
C MET A 1 18.52 -25.74 26.58
N ALA A 2 18.24 -24.49 26.96
CA ALA A 2 17.56 -24.15 28.23
C ALA A 2 16.11 -23.66 28.06
N MET A 3 15.55 -23.72 26.85
CA MET A 3 14.15 -23.30 26.54
C MET A 3 13.19 -24.48 26.31
N ALA A 4 13.68 -25.73 26.35
CA ALA A 4 12.83 -26.92 26.18
C ALA A 4 12.22 -27.44 27.51
N SER A 5 12.71 -26.97 28.66
CA SER A 5 12.28 -27.47 29.98
C SER A 5 11.10 -26.72 30.60
N LEU A 6 10.66 -25.59 30.01
CA LEU A 6 9.52 -24.84 30.53
C LEU A 6 8.16 -25.32 29.97
N LEU A 7 8.16 -26.07 28.86
CA LEU A 7 6.93 -26.52 28.20
C LEU A 7 6.40 -27.87 28.72
N VAL A 8 7.21 -28.63 29.47
CA VAL A 8 6.86 -29.98 29.96
C VAL A 8 6.14 -29.95 31.32
N ALA A 9 6.17 -28.84 32.06
CA ALA A 9 5.54 -28.74 33.38
C ALA A 9 4.03 -28.41 33.38
N ALA A 10 3.44 -28.05 32.23
CA ALA A 10 2.06 -27.53 32.18
C ALA A 10 1.00 -28.51 31.64
N THR A 11 1.38 -29.65 31.06
CA THR A 11 0.40 -30.49 30.31
C THR A 11 0.40 -31.98 30.63
N GLY A 12 1.33 -32.52 31.43
CA GLY A 12 1.19 -33.86 32.02
C GLY A 12 1.06 -35.06 31.06
N TYR A 13 1.33 -34.93 29.76
CA TYR A 13 1.27 -36.04 28.81
C TYR A 13 2.56 -36.20 28.02
N THR A 14 3.04 -37.45 27.95
CA THR A 14 4.14 -37.88 27.08
C THR A 14 3.61 -38.03 25.65
N VAL A 15 4.16 -37.28 24.69
CA VAL A 15 3.80 -37.42 23.28
C VAL A 15 4.48 -38.67 22.72
N MET A 16 3.70 -39.73 22.48
CA MET A 16 4.12 -40.80 21.56
C MET A 16 3.78 -40.38 20.12
N ALA A 17 4.74 -40.55 19.23
CA ALA A 17 4.68 -40.16 17.83
C ALA A 17 3.63 -40.98 17.05
N ALA A 18 2.76 -40.30 16.27
CA ALA A 18 2.07 -40.90 15.13
C ALA A 18 1.58 -39.85 14.11
N ALA A 19 2.06 -40.04 12.87
CA ALA A 19 1.56 -39.62 11.55
C ALA A 19 1.50 -38.12 11.15
N PRO A 20 1.91 -37.77 9.92
CA PRO A 20 1.96 -36.38 9.45
C PRO A 20 0.60 -35.93 8.90
N VAL A 21 0.05 -34.84 9.45
CA VAL A 21 -1.00 -34.06 8.80
C VAL A 21 -0.31 -33.09 7.84
N VAL A 22 -0.47 -33.30 6.54
CA VAL A 22 0.00 -32.36 5.51
C VAL A 22 -0.98 -31.19 5.46
N LEU A 23 -0.60 -30.07 6.08
CA LEU A 23 -1.28 -28.78 5.91
C LEU A 23 -0.71 -28.07 4.68
N TYR A 24 -1.57 -27.81 3.68
CA TYR A 24 -1.26 -26.87 2.61
C TYR A 24 -1.44 -25.44 3.16
N ALA A 25 -0.34 -24.74 3.42
CA ALA A 25 -0.31 -23.31 3.70
C ALA A 25 0.33 -22.57 2.50
N ALA A 26 -0.16 -21.36 2.22
CA ALA A 26 0.18 -20.58 1.03
C ALA A 26 1.70 -20.28 0.90
N PRO A 27 2.25 -20.21 -0.33
CA PRO A 27 3.69 -20.10 -0.57
C PRO A 27 4.37 -18.84 0.00
N ALA A 28 3.63 -17.76 0.22
CA ALA A 28 4.18 -16.46 0.61
C ALA A 28 4.80 -16.43 2.03
N VAL A 29 4.35 -17.31 2.93
CA VAL A 29 4.83 -17.34 4.33
C VAL A 29 6.24 -17.96 4.44
N HIS A 30 6.65 -18.78 3.47
CA HIS A 30 7.94 -19.47 3.52
C HIS A 30 9.14 -18.59 3.13
N ALA A 31 8.94 -17.56 2.29
CA ALA A 31 10.04 -16.71 1.82
C ALA A 31 10.59 -15.79 2.92
N LYS A 32 9.71 -15.23 3.76
CA LYS A 32 10.09 -14.26 4.81
C LYS A 32 10.72 -14.94 6.04
N VAL A 33 10.32 -16.18 6.35
CA VAL A 33 10.88 -16.99 7.45
C VAL A 33 12.24 -17.60 7.09
N ALA A 34 12.47 -17.95 5.82
CA ALA A 34 13.75 -18.51 5.38
C ALA A 34 14.90 -17.48 5.35
N GLN A 35 14.58 -16.18 5.23
CA GLN A 35 15.59 -15.11 5.18
C GLN A 35 16.09 -14.68 6.58
N GLN A 36 15.33 -14.94 7.65
CA GLN A 36 15.70 -14.61 9.03
C GLN A 36 16.41 -15.73 9.80
N LEU A 37 16.48 -16.94 9.25
CA LEU A 37 17.20 -18.08 9.84
C LEU A 37 18.42 -18.41 8.98
N GLY A 38 19.58 -17.87 9.36
CA GLY A 38 20.85 -18.05 8.66
C GLY A 38 21.17 -19.52 8.35
N ASN A 39 21.28 -19.81 7.05
CA ASN A 39 21.89 -20.95 6.36
C ASN A 39 21.99 -22.30 7.10
N SER A 40 21.14 -23.25 6.68
CA SER A 40 21.56 -24.53 6.07
C SER A 40 20.34 -25.32 5.59
N ILE A 41 19.82 -25.02 4.38
CA ILE A 41 18.94 -25.93 3.65
C ILE A 41 19.59 -26.23 2.31
N VAL A 42 20.15 -27.43 2.19
CA VAL A 42 20.58 -28.01 0.91
C VAL A 42 19.34 -28.51 0.18
N VAL A 43 18.95 -27.83 -0.90
CA VAL A 43 17.85 -28.27 -1.77
C VAL A 43 18.37 -29.32 -2.74
N HIS A 44 18.01 -30.58 -2.55
CA HIS A 44 18.21 -31.62 -3.56
C HIS A 44 17.21 -31.41 -4.72
N ARG A 45 17.70 -30.98 -5.89
CA ARG A 45 16.93 -31.00 -7.14
C ARG A 45 16.86 -32.42 -7.69
N SER A 46 15.71 -33.09 -7.56
CA SER A 46 15.44 -34.31 -8.32
C SER A 46 15.07 -33.96 -9.76
N ARG A 47 15.93 -34.35 -10.70
CA ARG A 47 15.64 -34.35 -12.14
C ARG A 47 14.71 -35.51 -12.46
N LEU A 48 13.55 -35.24 -13.05
CA LEU A 48 12.80 -36.22 -13.84
C LEU A 48 12.63 -35.64 -15.25
N PRO A 49 12.89 -36.43 -16.31
CA PRO A 49 12.89 -35.95 -17.69
C PRO A 49 11.47 -35.87 -18.24
N LEU A 50 11.10 -34.70 -18.76
CA LEU A 50 9.93 -34.51 -19.62
C LEU A 50 10.30 -34.95 -21.04
N HIS A 51 9.67 -36.02 -21.51
CA HIS A 51 9.70 -36.42 -22.91
C HIS A 51 8.68 -35.58 -23.70
N PHE A 52 9.18 -34.81 -24.66
CA PHE A 52 8.41 -34.13 -25.70
C PHE A 52 7.97 -35.13 -26.77
N VAL A 53 6.70 -35.08 -27.18
CA VAL A 53 6.22 -35.62 -28.46
C VAL A 53 5.54 -34.45 -29.19
N PRO A 54 5.96 -34.09 -30.41
CA PRO A 54 5.35 -33.03 -31.19
C PRO A 54 4.26 -33.60 -32.09
N THR A 55 3.12 -32.91 -32.18
CA THR A 55 2.21 -33.05 -33.31
C THR A 55 1.70 -31.67 -33.71
N ASP A 56 2.20 -31.21 -34.85
CA ASP A 56 1.65 -30.15 -35.68
C ASP A 56 0.23 -30.51 -36.12
N VAL A 57 -0.73 -29.58 -36.07
CA VAL A 57 -1.81 -29.50 -37.06
C VAL A 57 -2.25 -28.04 -37.23
N GLU A 58 -2.28 -27.63 -38.50
CA GLU A 58 -2.66 -26.34 -39.05
C GLU A 58 -4.14 -25.95 -38.82
N HIS A 59 -4.38 -24.63 -38.86
CA HIS A 59 -5.68 -23.99 -38.92
C HIS A 59 -6.40 -24.26 -40.24
N ALA A 60 -7.68 -24.65 -40.16
CA ALA A 60 -8.65 -24.49 -41.23
C ALA A 60 -10.00 -24.03 -40.65
N ASP A 61 -10.63 -23.09 -41.35
CA ASP A 61 -11.78 -22.27 -40.98
C ASP A 61 -13.10 -23.04 -40.71
N PRO A 62 -14.07 -22.43 -40.00
CA PRO A 62 -15.32 -23.08 -39.61
C PRO A 62 -16.51 -22.71 -40.53
N GLU A 63 -17.47 -23.64 -40.67
CA GLU A 63 -18.94 -23.45 -40.67
C GLU A 63 -19.69 -24.58 -41.44
N PRO A 64 -21.01 -24.83 -41.22
CA PRO A 64 -21.63 -25.21 -39.95
C PRO A 64 -22.70 -26.33 -40.10
N ALA A 65 -23.32 -26.67 -38.96
CA ALA A 65 -24.68 -27.20 -38.79
C ALA A 65 -25.01 -28.66 -39.18
N ALA A 66 -25.39 -29.45 -38.16
CA ALA A 66 -26.73 -30.05 -38.03
C ALA A 66 -26.83 -30.98 -36.79
N THR A 67 -27.78 -30.68 -35.90
CA THR A 67 -28.47 -31.65 -35.00
C THR A 67 -29.40 -32.54 -35.84
N PRO A 68 -29.87 -33.76 -35.44
CA PRO A 68 -30.58 -34.10 -34.18
C PRO A 68 -30.19 -35.48 -33.57
N ASP A 69 -30.30 -35.75 -32.26
CA ASP A 69 -31.48 -36.11 -31.41
C ASP A 69 -31.80 -37.62 -31.28
N VAL A 70 -32.20 -37.98 -30.06
CA VAL A 70 -32.95 -39.16 -29.56
C VAL A 70 -32.35 -40.59 -29.52
N THR A 71 -31.98 -40.98 -28.29
CA THR A 71 -32.45 -42.14 -27.46
C THR A 71 -33.04 -43.41 -28.12
N GLN A 72 -32.55 -44.60 -27.73
CA GLN A 72 -33.23 -45.57 -26.83
C GLN A 72 -32.62 -47.00 -26.85
N GLN A 73 -32.65 -47.64 -25.67
CA GLN A 73 -32.85 -49.09 -25.41
C GLN A 73 -31.76 -50.09 -25.83
N GLN A 74 -31.52 -51.24 -25.17
CA GLN A 74 -31.82 -51.89 -23.88
C GLN A 74 -31.11 -53.27 -23.94
N LEU A 75 -31.23 -54.08 -22.87
CA LEU A 75 -30.86 -55.52 -22.71
C LEU A 75 -29.43 -55.76 -22.19
N GLY A 76 -29.16 -56.54 -21.14
CA GLY A 76 -29.99 -57.37 -20.27
C GLY A 76 -29.16 -58.56 -19.73
N ILE A 77 -29.54 -59.05 -18.52
CA ILE A 77 -29.41 -60.45 -18.00
C ILE A 77 -28.32 -60.79 -16.95
N ARG A 78 -28.80 -60.89 -15.68
CA ARG A 78 -28.70 -61.95 -14.60
C ARG A 78 -27.33 -62.58 -14.20
N GLN A 79 -26.86 -62.48 -12.93
CA GLN A 79 -27.21 -63.11 -11.62
C GLN A 79 -26.48 -64.44 -11.28
N SER A 80 -25.71 -64.44 -10.18
CA SER A 80 -25.48 -65.55 -9.20
C SER A 80 -24.70 -64.98 -7.99
N ALA A 81 -25.21 -64.89 -6.75
CA ALA A 81 -25.54 -65.89 -5.72
C ALA A 81 -24.51 -65.92 -4.54
N GLN A 82 -24.97 -65.41 -3.38
CA GLN A 82 -24.71 -65.76 -1.97
C GLN A 82 -23.30 -66.05 -1.40
N ALA A 83 -22.94 -65.33 -0.32
CA ALA A 83 -22.80 -65.87 1.05
C ALA A 83 -22.55 -64.75 2.09
N ARG A 84 -23.18 -64.86 3.29
CA ARG A 84 -22.82 -64.14 4.53
C ARG A 84 -22.52 -65.20 5.62
N PRO A 85 -21.56 -64.92 6.51
CA PRO A 85 -21.87 -64.92 7.95
C PRO A 85 -21.16 -63.76 8.69
N SER A 86 -21.88 -62.94 9.48
CA SER A 86 -22.07 -62.99 10.95
C SER A 86 -20.93 -62.37 11.79
N ASN A 87 -21.27 -61.22 12.38
CA ASN A 87 -20.77 -60.50 13.55
C ASN A 87 -19.55 -61.02 14.33
N ALA A 88 -18.53 -60.18 14.43
CA ALA A 88 -17.74 -59.99 15.65
C ALA A 88 -17.65 -58.48 15.92
N ALA A 89 -17.98 -58.10 17.16
CA ALA A 89 -18.09 -56.73 17.62
C ALA A 89 -16.70 -56.06 17.72
N SER A 90 -16.58 -54.87 17.14
CA SER A 90 -15.53 -53.91 17.47
C SER A 90 -16.20 -52.69 18.09
N SER A 91 -16.16 -52.61 19.42
CA SER A 91 -16.52 -51.43 20.18
C SER A 91 -15.53 -50.31 19.86
N LEU A 92 -15.86 -49.46 18.87
CA LEU A 92 -15.19 -48.17 18.70
C LEU A 92 -15.70 -47.23 19.79
N LEU A 93 -14.81 -46.80 20.67
CA LEU A 93 -15.02 -45.67 21.58
C LEU A 93 -15.34 -44.43 20.73
N LEU A 94 -16.62 -44.10 20.60
CA LEU A 94 -17.08 -42.79 20.15
C LEU A 94 -16.70 -41.78 21.23
N LEU A 95 -15.54 -41.13 21.08
CA LEU A 95 -15.32 -39.86 21.75
C LEU A 95 -16.46 -38.92 21.31
N PRO A 96 -17.15 -38.24 22.25
CA PRO A 96 -18.24 -37.34 21.87
C PRO A 96 -17.66 -36.26 20.97
N MET A 97 -18.18 -36.15 19.75
CA MET A 97 -17.73 -35.18 18.72
C MET A 97 -17.62 -33.74 19.24
N ALA A 98 -18.37 -33.40 20.29
CA ALA A 98 -18.27 -32.14 21.01
C ALA A 98 -16.87 -31.87 21.60
N ALA A 99 -16.19 -32.88 22.15
CA ALA A 99 -14.86 -32.73 22.74
C ALA A 99 -13.78 -32.44 21.68
N ILE A 100 -13.91 -33.03 20.49
CA ILE A 100 -13.01 -32.78 19.36
C ILE A 100 -13.26 -31.37 18.80
N ALA A 101 -14.52 -30.96 18.63
CA ALA A 101 -14.86 -29.61 18.18
C ALA A 101 -14.36 -28.52 19.15
N SER A 102 -14.49 -28.74 20.47
CA SER A 102 -13.96 -27.83 21.50
C SER A 102 -12.43 -27.77 21.51
N ALA A 103 -11.75 -28.90 21.30
CA ALA A 103 -10.29 -28.93 21.19
C ALA A 103 -9.78 -28.20 19.95
N VAL A 104 -10.45 -28.36 18.79
CA VAL A 104 -10.12 -27.64 17.55
C VAL A 104 -10.39 -26.14 17.70
N ALA A 105 -11.52 -25.74 18.29
CA ALA A 105 -11.85 -24.34 18.53
C ALA A 105 -10.86 -23.68 19.53
N TRP A 106 -10.45 -24.41 20.57
CA TRP A 106 -9.44 -23.95 21.52
C TRP A 106 -8.06 -23.84 20.87
N PHE A 107 -7.67 -24.83 20.06
CA PHE A 107 -6.41 -24.80 19.30
C PHE A 107 -6.38 -23.62 18.32
N TYR A 108 -7.47 -23.36 17.59
CA TYR A 108 -7.64 -22.19 16.73
C TYR A 108 -7.63 -20.86 17.50
N ALA A 109 -8.23 -20.81 18.70
CA ALA A 109 -8.25 -19.60 19.51
C ALA A 109 -6.87 -19.28 20.13
N VAL A 110 -6.14 -20.31 20.57
CA VAL A 110 -4.78 -20.19 21.11
C VAL A 110 -3.78 -19.85 20.00
N HIS A 111 -3.88 -20.47 18.83
CA HIS A 111 -3.04 -20.12 17.68
C HIS A 111 -3.33 -18.72 17.17
N ARG A 112 -4.60 -18.29 17.07
CA ARG A 112 -4.89 -16.88 16.78
C ARG A 112 -4.28 -15.95 17.82
N ARG A 113 -4.38 -16.24 19.12
CA ARG A 113 -3.72 -15.39 20.12
C ARG A 113 -2.20 -15.34 19.98
N ALA A 114 -1.56 -16.44 19.57
CA ALA A 114 -0.13 -16.48 19.30
C ALA A 114 0.25 -15.73 18.01
N GLU A 115 -0.56 -15.81 16.95
CA GLU A 115 -0.40 -15.03 15.72
C GLU A 115 -0.62 -13.54 15.98
N TRP A 116 -1.63 -13.16 16.77
CA TRP A 116 -1.87 -11.78 17.20
C TRP A 116 -0.76 -11.27 18.13
N ALA A 117 -0.22 -12.12 19.00
CA ALA A 117 0.93 -11.78 19.84
C ALA A 117 2.21 -11.64 19.00
N LEU A 118 2.41 -12.47 17.98
CA LEU A 118 3.53 -12.38 17.04
C LEU A 118 3.37 -11.15 16.14
N LEU A 119 2.18 -10.87 15.62
CA LEU A 119 1.84 -9.63 14.88
C LEU A 119 1.98 -8.38 15.75
N ALA A 120 1.67 -8.47 17.05
CA ALA A 120 1.89 -7.39 18.01
C ALA A 120 3.36 -7.25 18.44
N LEU A 121 4.14 -8.33 18.38
CA LEU A 121 5.60 -8.32 18.57
C LEU A 121 6.35 -7.89 17.30
N THR A 122 5.75 -8.06 16.12
CA THR A 122 6.20 -7.50 14.83
C THR A 122 5.50 -6.19 14.49
N ALA A 123 4.60 -5.69 15.35
CA ALA A 123 4.04 -4.36 15.20
C ALA A 123 5.24 -3.42 15.38
N GLY A 124 5.69 -2.84 14.27
CA GLY A 124 6.86 -1.98 14.24
C GLY A 124 6.78 -0.93 15.35
N ARG A 125 7.95 -0.49 15.80
CA ARG A 125 8.08 0.67 16.66
C ARG A 125 7.13 1.76 16.16
N LYS A 126 6.19 2.19 17.01
CA LYS A 126 5.30 3.29 16.66
C LYS A 126 6.12 4.57 16.64
N ILE A 127 6.33 5.12 15.45
CA ILE A 127 7.07 6.37 15.27
C ILE A 127 6.35 7.50 15.99
N ASP A 128 7.08 8.22 16.84
CA ASP A 128 6.61 9.45 17.46
C ASP A 128 6.94 10.63 16.53
N VAL A 129 5.97 11.01 15.69
CA VAL A 129 6.14 12.07 14.68
C VAL A 129 6.63 13.40 15.27
N ALA A 130 6.33 13.68 16.54
CA ALA A 130 6.78 14.90 17.21
C ALA A 130 8.30 14.89 17.52
N LYS A 131 8.95 13.73 17.44
CA LYS A 131 10.40 13.55 17.65
C LYS A 131 11.17 13.35 16.36
N VAL A 132 10.50 13.37 15.21
CA VAL A 132 11.16 13.21 13.91
C VAL A 132 12.06 14.42 13.64
N GLN A 133 13.28 14.16 13.22
CA GLN A 133 14.30 15.17 12.91
C GLN A 133 14.87 14.94 11.51
N GLN A 134 15.35 16.02 10.90
CA GLN A 134 16.04 15.97 9.62
C GLN A 134 17.54 15.71 9.85
N LYS A 135 18.09 14.72 9.16
CA LYS A 135 19.52 14.51 8.99
C LYS A 135 19.90 14.90 7.58
N VAL A 136 20.58 16.04 7.46
CA VAL A 136 21.03 16.59 6.16
C VAL A 136 22.39 16.01 5.80
N GLU A 137 22.54 15.56 4.56
CA GLU A 137 23.79 15.15 3.96
C GLU A 137 24.02 15.91 2.64
N GLY A 138 25.28 16.27 2.36
CA GLY A 138 25.61 17.11 1.20
C GLY A 138 25.28 18.59 1.39
N GLU A 139 25.64 19.39 0.39
CA GLU A 139 25.40 20.84 0.37
C GLU A 139 24.15 21.17 -0.46
N PRO A 140 23.33 22.16 -0.10
CA PRO A 140 22.23 22.62 -0.95
C PRO A 140 22.68 22.91 -2.38
N ASP A 141 21.76 22.72 -3.34
CA ASP A 141 22.02 22.90 -4.77
C ASP A 141 23.14 21.99 -5.32
N THR A 142 23.34 20.82 -4.70
CA THR A 142 24.22 19.76 -5.20
C THR A 142 23.48 18.43 -5.39
N PRO A 143 23.94 17.55 -6.28
CA PRO A 143 23.39 16.20 -6.45
C PRO A 143 23.42 15.33 -5.19
N GLU A 144 24.42 15.54 -4.34
CA GLU A 144 24.65 14.81 -3.11
C GLU A 144 23.68 15.23 -2.01
N PHE A 145 23.06 16.42 -2.12
CA PHE A 145 22.09 16.93 -1.17
C PHE A 145 20.95 15.92 -0.94
N SER A 146 20.78 15.53 0.31
CA SER A 146 19.79 14.56 0.76
C SER A 146 19.30 14.92 2.15
N ILE A 147 18.01 14.77 2.39
CA ILE A 147 17.42 14.90 3.72
C ILE A 147 16.85 13.54 4.11
N TYR A 148 17.49 12.89 5.06
CA TYR A 148 16.96 11.71 5.73
C TYR A 148 16.11 12.14 6.91
N LEU A 149 15.07 11.36 7.23
CA LEU A 149 14.35 11.51 8.48
C LEU A 149 14.91 10.56 9.52
N THR A 150 14.90 11.00 10.78
CA THR A 150 15.34 10.19 11.91
C THR A 150 14.36 10.29 13.06
N GLU A 151 14.17 9.20 13.82
CA GLU A 151 13.47 9.21 15.10
C GLU A 151 14.34 8.48 16.13
N SER A 152 14.75 9.21 17.18
CA SER A 152 15.70 8.71 18.18
C SER A 152 17.00 8.16 17.56
N ASP A 153 17.60 8.92 16.64
CA ASP A 153 18.85 8.61 15.90
C ASP A 153 18.77 7.43 14.90
N GLU A 154 17.63 6.76 14.79
CA GLU A 154 17.40 5.75 13.74
C GLU A 154 16.86 6.44 12.49
N VAL A 155 17.45 6.15 11.32
CA VAL A 155 16.91 6.60 10.03
C VAL A 155 15.59 5.89 9.79
N ILE A 156 14.60 6.64 9.30
CA ILE A 156 13.27 6.14 8.97
C ILE A 156 12.87 6.65 7.58
N SER A 157 12.07 5.86 6.88
CA SER A 157 11.51 6.25 5.59
C SER A 157 10.39 7.28 5.77
N PRO A 158 10.46 8.44 5.09
CA PRO A 158 9.35 9.40 5.03
C PRO A 158 8.11 8.81 4.34
N TRP A 159 8.29 7.83 3.46
CA TRP A 159 7.19 7.18 2.74
C TRP A 159 6.61 6.03 3.54
N HIS A 160 7.43 5.14 4.09
CA HIS A 160 6.97 3.88 4.66
C HIS A 160 6.77 3.88 6.18
N ASP A 161 7.62 4.59 6.93
CA ASP A 161 7.65 4.46 8.40
C ASP A 161 6.84 5.54 9.12
N ILE A 162 6.68 6.72 8.50
CA ILE A 162 5.76 7.73 9.03
C ILE A 162 4.33 7.19 8.89
N PRO A 163 3.55 7.11 9.98
CA PRO A 163 2.18 6.61 9.91
C PRO A 163 1.30 7.48 9.00
N LEU A 164 0.41 6.86 8.22
CA LEU A 164 -0.58 7.58 7.40
C LEU A 164 -1.35 8.63 8.22
N GLN A 165 -1.84 8.23 9.40
CA GLN A 165 -2.68 9.04 10.26
C GLN A 165 -2.04 9.32 11.63
N GLY A 166 -2.24 10.55 12.10
CA GLY A 166 -2.02 10.95 13.48
C GLY A 166 -3.22 10.64 14.38
N PRO A 167 -3.19 11.12 15.64
CA PRO A 167 -4.34 11.01 16.56
C PRO A 167 -5.59 11.70 16.00
N ALA A 168 -6.77 11.19 16.36
CA ALA A 168 -8.06 11.82 16.03
C ALA A 168 -8.36 11.98 14.52
N GLY A 169 -7.79 11.13 13.66
CA GLY A 169 -8.16 11.05 12.24
C GLY A 169 -7.57 12.17 11.37
N VAL A 170 -6.55 12.88 11.87
CA VAL A 170 -5.72 13.79 11.06
C VAL A 170 -4.68 12.98 10.29
N PHE A 171 -4.18 13.51 9.18
CA PHE A 171 -3.12 12.87 8.39
C PHE A 171 -1.76 13.42 8.80
N ASN A 172 -0.72 12.60 8.70
CA ASN A 172 0.64 13.13 8.70
C ASN A 172 0.99 13.59 7.29
N PHE A 173 1.70 14.71 7.20
CA PHE A 173 2.16 15.32 5.96
C PHE A 173 3.66 15.50 6.04
N VAL A 174 4.39 15.01 5.04
CA VAL A 174 5.84 15.24 4.93
C VAL A 174 6.04 16.38 3.93
N ASN A 175 6.53 17.53 4.41
CA ASN A 175 6.76 18.69 3.57
C ASN A 175 8.08 18.56 2.79
N GLU A 176 8.00 18.47 1.47
CA GLU A 176 9.16 18.31 0.59
C GLU A 176 9.62 19.63 -0.01
N ILE A 177 8.68 20.49 -0.41
CA ILE A 177 8.97 21.76 -1.08
C ILE A 177 8.34 22.89 -0.28
N PRO A 178 9.14 23.63 0.50
CA PRO A 178 8.66 24.79 1.24
C PRO A 178 8.07 25.85 0.30
N ARG A 179 6.94 26.45 0.71
CA ARG A 179 6.29 27.56 0.01
C ARG A 179 7.29 28.63 -0.40
N GLY A 180 7.30 29.03 -1.66
CA GLY A 180 8.19 30.06 -2.21
C GLY A 180 9.62 29.58 -2.39
N THR A 181 9.84 28.29 -2.64
CA THR A 181 11.10 27.74 -3.18
C THR A 181 10.90 27.18 -4.59
N LYS A 182 12.01 26.97 -5.31
CA LYS A 182 12.01 26.48 -6.69
C LYS A 182 12.59 25.08 -6.85
N ALA A 183 13.43 24.60 -5.93
CA ALA A 183 14.02 23.27 -6.04
C ALA A 183 12.90 22.21 -6.01
N LYS A 184 12.81 21.38 -7.05
CA LYS A 184 11.86 20.26 -7.05
C LYS A 184 12.46 19.15 -6.19
N MET A 185 12.04 19.12 -4.93
CA MET A 185 12.44 18.11 -3.96
C MET A 185 11.35 17.07 -3.85
N GLU A 186 11.74 15.81 -3.71
CA GLU A 186 10.83 14.67 -3.61
C GLU A 186 11.50 13.53 -2.84
N VAL A 187 10.72 12.66 -2.23
CA VAL A 187 11.19 11.37 -1.74
C VAL A 187 11.78 10.56 -2.89
N CYS A 188 12.99 10.06 -2.70
CA CYS A 188 13.66 9.27 -3.73
C CYS A 188 13.26 7.81 -3.60
N LEU A 189 12.21 7.37 -4.32
CA LEU A 189 11.66 6.01 -4.22
C LEU A 189 12.68 4.90 -4.52
N GLY A 190 13.68 5.20 -5.38
CA GLY A 190 14.72 4.25 -5.77
C GLY A 190 15.84 4.06 -4.76
N LEU A 191 15.87 4.81 -3.66
CA LEU A 191 16.88 4.70 -2.60
C LEU A 191 16.27 4.12 -1.32
N GLU A 192 17.10 3.34 -0.61
CA GLU A 192 16.77 2.83 0.72
C GLU A 192 16.47 4.01 1.66
N GLU A 193 15.47 3.84 2.54
CA GLU A 193 14.96 4.88 3.45
C GLU A 193 14.38 6.13 2.77
N ASN A 194 14.20 6.12 1.45
CA ASN A 194 13.52 7.13 0.64
C ASN A 194 13.84 8.59 1.02
N PRO A 195 15.12 9.00 1.12
CA PRO A 195 15.47 10.37 1.49
C PRO A 195 14.86 11.38 0.51
N ILE A 196 14.55 12.57 1.01
CA ILE A 196 14.14 13.69 0.17
C ILE A 196 15.36 14.21 -0.58
N LYS A 197 15.29 14.21 -1.91
CA LYS A 197 16.36 14.64 -2.82
C LYS A 197 15.78 15.51 -3.93
N GLN A 198 16.64 16.31 -4.55
CA GLN A 198 16.21 17.12 -5.68
C GLN A 198 16.11 16.26 -6.95
N ASP A 199 14.97 16.37 -7.65
CA ASP A 199 14.73 15.75 -8.95
C ASP A 199 15.81 16.21 -9.96
N ARG A 200 16.16 15.35 -10.91
CA ARG A 200 17.18 15.58 -11.91
C ARG A 200 16.60 15.40 -13.31
N LYS A 201 16.76 16.44 -14.15
CA LYS A 201 16.40 16.41 -15.57
C LYS A 201 17.66 16.53 -16.41
N LYS A 202 17.99 15.47 -17.17
CA LYS A 202 19.22 15.40 -18.00
C LYS A 202 20.49 15.71 -17.18
N ASP A 203 20.63 15.04 -16.04
CA ASP A 203 21.73 15.19 -15.06
C ASP A 203 21.87 16.56 -14.39
N LYS A 204 20.92 17.47 -14.61
CA LYS A 204 20.86 18.77 -13.93
C LYS A 204 19.77 18.76 -12.87
N LEU A 205 20.07 19.39 -11.74
CA LEU A 205 19.10 19.67 -10.69
C LEU A 205 17.90 20.42 -11.27
N ARG A 206 16.69 19.94 -10.96
CA ARG A 206 15.45 20.50 -11.48
C ARG A 206 14.94 21.60 -10.56
N TYR A 207 14.62 22.73 -11.17
CA TYR A 207 13.96 23.86 -10.51
C TYR A 207 12.68 24.19 -11.27
N PHE A 208 11.62 24.54 -10.55
CA PHE A 208 10.44 25.15 -11.15
C PHE A 208 10.83 26.48 -11.79
N THR A 209 10.47 26.61 -13.07
CA THR A 209 10.72 27.81 -13.87
C THR A 209 9.50 28.73 -13.90
N TYR A 210 8.30 28.17 -13.72
CA TYR A 210 7.05 28.93 -13.56
C TYR A 210 6.95 29.55 -12.16
N GLU A 211 6.58 30.83 -12.10
CA GLU A 211 6.35 31.53 -10.82
C GLU A 211 5.15 32.47 -10.92
N MET A 212 4.47 32.67 -9.79
CA MET A 212 3.32 33.56 -9.66
C MET A 212 3.59 34.73 -8.69
N GLY A 213 4.84 35.20 -8.63
CA GLY A 213 5.26 36.29 -7.73
C GLY A 213 5.58 35.85 -6.29
N PHE A 214 5.59 34.54 -5.99
CA PHE A 214 5.92 33.98 -4.67
C PHE A 214 7.41 33.60 -4.52
N GLY A 215 8.24 33.85 -5.54
CA GLY A 215 9.63 33.38 -5.60
C GLY A 215 9.76 31.86 -5.79
N GLY A 216 8.67 31.16 -6.06
CA GLY A 216 8.59 29.70 -6.20
C GLY A 216 7.14 29.20 -6.19
N ILE A 217 6.95 27.96 -5.74
CA ILE A 217 5.62 27.35 -5.56
C ILE A 217 4.77 28.13 -4.52
N PRO A 218 3.47 28.38 -4.74
CA PRO A 218 2.68 29.29 -3.89
C PRO A 218 2.19 28.70 -2.56
N PHE A 219 2.43 27.41 -2.30
CA PHE A 219 1.98 26.63 -1.15
C PHE A 219 3.10 25.73 -0.62
N ASN A 220 2.93 25.16 0.58
CA ASN A 220 3.81 24.08 1.04
C ASN A 220 3.38 22.78 0.37
N TYR A 221 4.32 21.97 -0.08
CA TYR A 221 4.04 20.81 -0.92
C TYR A 221 4.85 19.61 -0.48
N GLY A 222 4.26 18.43 -0.62
CA GLY A 222 4.91 17.16 -0.37
C GLY A 222 3.87 16.06 -0.43
N LEU A 223 3.98 15.08 0.46
CA LEU A 223 3.20 13.85 0.35
C LEU A 223 2.45 13.45 1.62
N ILE A 224 1.51 12.53 1.42
CA ILE A 224 0.88 11.74 2.47
C ILE A 224 1.60 10.38 2.59
N PRO A 225 2.27 10.07 3.72
CA PRO A 225 2.97 8.81 3.91
C PRO A 225 2.05 7.60 3.79
N GLN A 226 2.63 6.44 3.46
CA GLN A 226 1.90 5.16 3.34
C GLN A 226 0.72 5.23 2.37
N THR A 227 0.87 6.00 1.28
CA THR A 227 -0.05 6.02 0.14
C THR A 227 0.72 5.70 -1.13
N PHE A 228 0.02 5.25 -2.16
CA PHE A 228 0.60 4.96 -3.47
C PHE A 228 -0.47 5.06 -4.57
N GLU A 229 -0.21 5.89 -5.58
CA GLU A 229 -1.03 6.04 -6.78
C GLU A 229 -0.72 4.90 -7.75
N ASP A 230 -1.58 3.87 -7.76
CA ASP A 230 -1.29 2.62 -8.47
C ASP A 230 -1.18 2.82 -10.00
N PRO A 231 -0.02 2.53 -10.62
CA PRO A 231 0.18 2.67 -12.06
C PRO A 231 -0.38 1.50 -12.88
N ASN A 232 -0.95 0.48 -12.24
CA ASN A 232 -1.34 -0.77 -12.92
C ASN A 232 -2.76 -0.72 -13.52
N GLU A 233 -3.68 0.05 -12.92
CA GLU A 233 -5.07 0.12 -13.38
C GLU A 233 -5.54 1.57 -13.55
N PRO A 234 -6.28 1.89 -14.61
CA PRO A 234 -6.84 3.23 -14.77
C PRO A 234 -7.84 3.56 -13.67
N HIS A 235 -7.67 4.72 -13.04
CA HIS A 235 -8.60 5.21 -12.04
C HIS A 235 -9.93 5.63 -12.71
N PRO A 236 -11.10 5.23 -12.18
CA PRO A 236 -12.39 5.39 -12.88
C PRO A 236 -12.80 6.84 -13.14
N ASP A 237 -12.33 7.78 -12.31
CA ASP A 237 -12.69 9.19 -12.42
C ASP A 237 -11.88 9.97 -13.47
N THR A 238 -10.63 9.55 -13.68
CA THR A 238 -9.67 10.24 -14.57
C THR A 238 -9.52 9.49 -15.89
N GLY A 239 -9.74 8.17 -15.89
CA GLY A 239 -9.45 7.29 -17.01
C GLY A 239 -7.95 7.05 -17.23
N CYS A 240 -7.10 7.48 -16.30
CA CYS A 240 -5.64 7.42 -16.35
C CYS A 240 -5.10 6.50 -15.25
N VAL A 241 -3.96 5.85 -15.47
CA VAL A 241 -3.23 5.12 -14.41
C VAL A 241 -2.63 6.10 -13.40
N GLY A 242 -2.31 5.67 -12.18
CA GLY A 242 -1.55 6.48 -11.23
C GLY A 242 -0.12 6.75 -11.70
N ASP A 243 0.53 7.76 -11.12
CA ASP A 243 1.90 8.20 -11.44
C ASP A 243 3.00 7.39 -10.74
N ALA A 244 2.62 6.36 -9.95
CA ALA A 244 3.51 5.54 -9.16
C ALA A 244 4.27 6.29 -8.05
N ASP A 245 3.71 7.41 -7.57
CA ASP A 245 4.22 8.15 -6.43
C ASP A 245 3.24 8.09 -5.23
N PRO A 246 3.67 8.51 -4.03
CA PRO A 246 2.75 8.74 -2.92
C PRO A 246 1.78 9.89 -3.25
N ILE A 247 0.57 9.88 -2.70
CA ILE A 247 -0.39 10.97 -2.92
C ILE A 247 0.20 12.31 -2.49
N ASP A 248 0.07 13.28 -3.38
CA ASP A 248 0.51 14.65 -3.16
C ASP A 248 -0.45 15.45 -2.27
N LEU A 249 0.15 16.29 -1.43
CA LEU A 249 -0.56 17.19 -0.54
C LEU A 249 -0.08 18.63 -0.68
N VAL A 250 -1.06 19.52 -0.78
CA VAL A 250 -0.94 20.97 -0.77
C VAL A 250 -1.38 21.48 0.60
N GLU A 251 -0.42 21.96 1.37
CA GLU A 251 -0.66 22.58 2.67
C GLU A 251 -0.78 24.11 2.49
N ILE A 252 -1.91 24.67 2.93
CA ILE A 252 -2.36 26.03 2.59
C ILE A 252 -1.99 27.12 3.61
N SER A 253 -1.24 26.81 4.66
CA SER A 253 -0.78 27.79 5.63
C SER A 253 0.06 28.89 4.97
N PRO A 254 -0.04 30.15 5.43
CA PRO A 254 0.76 31.23 4.88
C PRO A 254 2.24 31.08 5.27
N ASN A 255 2.53 30.39 6.37
CA ASN A 255 3.88 30.18 6.86
C ASN A 255 4.60 29.16 5.99
N ARG A 256 5.86 29.44 5.69
CA ARG A 256 6.75 28.49 5.02
C ARG A 256 7.13 27.38 6.01
N LEU A 257 6.81 26.14 5.69
CA LEU A 257 7.19 24.98 6.50
C LEU A 257 8.62 24.52 6.17
N PRO A 258 9.40 24.01 7.14
CA PRO A 258 10.74 23.48 6.87
C PRO A 258 10.71 22.26 5.93
N MET A 259 11.71 22.13 5.08
CA MET A 259 11.87 20.95 4.24
C MET A 259 12.14 19.69 5.09
N GLY A 260 11.49 18.58 4.77
CA GLY A 260 11.55 17.32 5.53
C GLY A 260 10.86 17.38 6.90
N SER A 261 10.05 18.40 7.17
CA SER A 261 9.26 18.43 8.42
C SER A 261 7.96 17.64 8.28
N VAL A 262 7.54 17.01 9.37
CA VAL A 262 6.31 16.21 9.45
C VAL A 262 5.27 16.99 10.23
N HIS A 263 4.11 17.22 9.64
CA HIS A 263 3.02 17.98 10.23
C HIS A 263 1.75 17.16 10.33
N GLN A 264 0.91 17.49 11.30
CA GLN A 264 -0.45 16.97 11.36
C GLN A 264 -1.37 17.93 10.62
N VAL A 265 -2.12 17.41 9.66
CA VAL A 265 -2.96 18.23 8.77
C VAL A 265 -4.38 17.71 8.72
N LYS A 266 -5.30 18.65 8.52
CA LYS A 266 -6.72 18.36 8.27
C LYS A 266 -7.02 18.53 6.79
N VAL A 267 -7.53 17.48 6.17
CA VAL A 267 -7.97 17.48 4.77
C VAL A 267 -9.23 18.32 4.62
N LEU A 268 -9.25 19.16 3.58
CA LEU A 268 -10.35 20.06 3.23
C LEU A 268 -11.05 19.62 1.93
N GLY A 269 -10.30 19.02 1.00
CA GLY A 269 -10.78 18.61 -0.32
C GLY A 269 -9.62 18.14 -1.21
N CYS A 270 -9.87 17.94 -2.51
CA CYS A 270 -8.84 17.55 -3.46
C CYS A 270 -9.08 18.10 -4.87
N LEU A 271 -8.03 18.07 -5.69
CA LEU A 271 -8.04 18.43 -7.11
C LEU A 271 -7.52 17.23 -7.93
N ALA A 272 -8.23 16.86 -8.99
CA ALA A 272 -7.93 15.72 -9.85
C ALA A 272 -7.09 16.15 -11.05
N MET A 273 -5.76 16.29 -10.90
CA MET A 273 -4.91 16.64 -12.02
C MET A 273 -4.65 15.43 -12.91
N ILE A 274 -4.56 15.68 -14.22
CA ILE A 274 -4.02 14.75 -15.20
C ILE A 274 -2.65 15.29 -15.61
N ASP A 275 -1.59 14.68 -15.09
CA ASP A 275 -0.21 15.10 -15.35
C ASP A 275 0.40 14.22 -16.43
N GLU A 276 0.60 14.75 -17.64
CA GLU A 276 1.18 14.01 -18.76
C GLU A 276 0.52 12.64 -19.09
N GLY A 277 -0.76 12.48 -18.73
CA GLY A 277 -1.54 11.26 -18.97
C GLY A 277 -1.69 10.36 -17.74
N GLU A 278 -1.17 10.76 -16.59
CA GLU A 278 -1.24 10.05 -15.31
C GLU A 278 -2.23 10.75 -14.36
N THR A 279 -2.90 9.96 -13.51
CA THR A 279 -3.71 10.44 -12.40
C THR A 279 -2.78 10.95 -11.33
N ASP A 280 -2.98 12.20 -10.95
CA ASP A 280 -2.13 12.88 -9.98
C ASP A 280 -3.02 13.70 -9.01
N TRP A 281 -3.45 13.07 -7.92
CA TRP A 281 -4.35 13.71 -6.94
C TRP A 281 -3.60 14.74 -6.09
N LYS A 282 -4.12 15.98 -6.05
CA LYS A 282 -3.63 17.02 -5.14
C LYS A 282 -4.59 17.20 -3.97
N ILE A 283 -4.23 16.66 -2.81
CA ILE A 283 -5.02 16.82 -1.58
C ILE A 283 -4.81 18.23 -1.03
N ILE A 284 -5.89 18.93 -0.71
CA ILE A 284 -5.86 20.26 -0.10
C ILE A 284 -6.04 20.09 1.40
N ALA A 285 -5.06 20.54 2.19
CA ALA A 285 -5.09 20.42 3.64
C ALA A 285 -4.52 21.65 4.35
N ILE A 286 -4.76 21.74 5.65
CA ILE A 286 -4.26 22.79 6.52
C ILE A 286 -3.61 22.19 7.77
N ASP A 287 -2.47 22.74 8.18
CA ASP A 287 -1.84 22.38 9.47
C ASP A 287 -2.82 22.61 10.63
N VAL A 288 -2.94 21.62 11.52
CA VAL A 288 -3.84 21.70 12.70
C VAL A 288 -3.48 22.85 13.66
N ASN A 289 -2.25 23.36 13.59
CA ASN A 289 -1.76 24.49 14.37
C ASN A 289 -1.94 25.84 13.67
N ASP A 290 -2.40 25.89 12.41
CA ASP A 290 -2.76 27.14 11.75
C ASP A 290 -3.94 27.78 12.51
N PRO A 291 -3.90 29.09 12.83
CA PRO A 291 -5.02 29.76 13.48
C PRO A 291 -6.37 29.62 12.77
N ARG A 292 -6.36 29.44 11.44
CA ARG A 292 -7.55 29.23 10.61
C ARG A 292 -8.06 27.79 10.63
N ALA A 293 -7.27 26.83 11.12
CA ALA A 293 -7.63 25.41 11.10
C ALA A 293 -8.97 25.16 11.80
N SER A 294 -9.24 25.84 12.92
CA SER A 294 -10.51 25.69 13.66
C SER A 294 -11.76 26.15 12.88
N SER A 295 -11.59 27.01 11.87
CA SER A 295 -12.69 27.57 11.06
C SER A 295 -12.79 26.98 9.66
N LEU A 296 -11.83 26.14 9.25
CA LEU A 296 -11.78 25.55 7.90
C LEU A 296 -11.97 24.04 8.03
N GLU A 297 -13.13 23.51 7.70
CA GLU A 297 -13.40 22.08 7.66
C GLU A 297 -13.39 21.50 6.25
N THR A 298 -13.65 22.36 5.26
CA THR A 298 -13.85 22.01 3.85
C THR A 298 -13.22 23.05 2.91
N VAL A 299 -13.09 22.72 1.62
CA VAL A 299 -12.68 23.69 0.58
C VAL A 299 -13.74 24.78 0.37
N GLU A 300 -15.00 24.50 0.65
CA GLU A 300 -16.08 25.48 0.61
C GLU A 300 -15.92 26.55 1.71
N ASP A 301 -15.50 26.16 2.92
CA ASP A 301 -15.20 27.11 3.99
C ASP A 301 -14.06 28.05 3.60
N LEU A 302 -13.04 27.53 2.90
CA LEU A 302 -11.96 28.34 2.35
C LEU A 302 -12.47 29.27 1.26
N ALA A 303 -13.31 28.77 0.35
CA ALA A 303 -13.91 29.54 -0.73
C ALA A 303 -14.98 30.55 -0.25
N ALA A 304 -15.31 30.60 1.04
CA ALA A 304 -16.27 31.55 1.58
C ALA A 304 -15.76 33.00 1.57
N THR A 305 -14.43 33.21 1.49
CA THR A 305 -13.81 34.54 1.36
C THR A 305 -13.15 34.73 0.01
N GLU A 306 -12.99 35.99 -0.41
CA GLU A 306 -12.31 36.30 -1.68
C GLU A 306 -10.82 35.93 -1.63
N GLU A 307 -10.18 36.05 -0.47
CA GLU A 307 -8.80 35.61 -0.27
C GLU A 307 -8.66 34.10 -0.44
N GLY A 308 -9.58 33.30 0.12
CA GLY A 308 -9.54 31.85 0.00
C GLY A 308 -9.90 31.34 -1.39
N LYS A 309 -10.86 31.99 -2.09
CA LYS A 309 -11.10 31.74 -3.52
C LYS A 309 -9.85 32.02 -4.35
N THR A 310 -9.21 33.16 -4.11
CA THR A 310 -7.96 33.53 -4.80
C THR A 310 -6.87 32.49 -4.54
N GLN A 311 -6.75 31.98 -3.31
CA GLN A 311 -5.79 30.95 -2.95
C GLN A 311 -6.05 29.63 -3.71
N LEU A 312 -7.30 29.19 -3.81
CA LEU A 312 -7.68 28.00 -4.57
C LEU A 312 -7.42 28.20 -6.08
N ASP A 313 -7.77 29.34 -6.65
CA ASP A 313 -7.52 29.63 -8.06
C ASP A 313 -6.01 29.67 -8.36
N GLN A 314 -5.19 30.20 -7.44
CA GLN A 314 -3.73 30.17 -7.57
C GLN A 314 -3.18 28.75 -7.54
N ILE A 315 -3.69 27.87 -6.67
CA ILE A 315 -3.29 26.46 -6.61
C ILE A 315 -3.61 25.77 -7.95
N ARG A 316 -4.86 25.89 -8.43
CA ARG A 316 -5.29 25.29 -9.70
C ARG A 316 -4.45 25.81 -10.88
N GLN A 317 -4.27 27.14 -10.96
CA GLN A 317 -3.50 27.77 -12.02
C GLN A 317 -2.04 27.32 -12.00
N TRP A 318 -1.43 27.21 -10.81
CA TRP A 318 -0.04 26.77 -10.71
C TRP A 318 0.11 25.37 -11.30
N PHE A 319 -0.72 24.41 -10.88
CA PHE A 319 -0.67 23.03 -11.39
C PHE A 319 -0.99 22.94 -12.89
N GLN A 320 -1.88 23.77 -13.41
CA GLN A 320 -2.17 23.84 -14.84
C GLN A 320 -0.93 24.28 -15.64
N MET A 321 -0.20 25.27 -15.13
CA MET A 321 0.76 26.03 -15.91
C MET A 321 2.23 25.67 -15.65
N TYR A 322 2.56 24.99 -14.54
CA TYR A 322 3.94 24.98 -14.03
C TYR A 322 4.99 24.36 -14.98
N LYS A 323 4.57 23.48 -15.89
CA LYS A 323 5.44 22.85 -16.89
C LYS A 323 5.52 23.62 -18.22
N THR A 324 4.69 24.65 -18.42
CA THR A 324 4.61 25.39 -19.69
C THR A 324 5.90 26.17 -20.01
N THR A 325 6.56 26.70 -18.99
CA THR A 325 7.87 27.36 -19.11
C THR A 325 9.01 26.39 -19.43
N ASP A 326 8.79 25.09 -19.24
CA ASP A 326 9.69 24.01 -19.67
C ASP A 326 9.38 23.51 -21.10
N GLY A 327 8.43 24.15 -21.80
CA GLY A 327 8.01 23.79 -23.15
C GLY A 327 7.02 22.61 -23.22
N LYS A 328 6.41 22.23 -22.10
CA LYS A 328 5.36 21.20 -22.05
C LYS A 328 3.97 21.85 -22.21
N PRO A 329 2.93 21.09 -22.62
CA PRO A 329 1.56 21.60 -22.63
C PRO A 329 1.07 21.93 -21.21
N GLU A 330 -0.07 22.62 -21.14
CA GLU A 330 -0.82 22.78 -19.89
C GLU A 330 -1.30 21.40 -19.41
N ASN A 331 -1.27 21.21 -18.09
CA ASN A 331 -1.92 20.06 -17.48
C ASN A 331 -3.44 20.24 -17.51
N SER A 332 -4.16 19.13 -17.53
CA SER A 332 -5.62 19.13 -17.49
C SER A 332 -6.14 18.59 -16.17
N PHE A 333 -7.44 18.68 -15.95
CA PHE A 333 -8.07 18.21 -14.72
C PHE A 333 -9.33 17.41 -15.06
N ALA A 334 -9.59 16.35 -14.30
CA ALA A 334 -10.92 15.75 -14.28
C ALA A 334 -11.93 16.70 -13.60
N PHE A 335 -13.23 16.38 -13.72
CA PHE A 335 -14.32 17.19 -13.15
C PHE A 335 -14.30 18.67 -13.55
N ASP A 336 -13.83 18.99 -14.76
CA ASP A 336 -13.68 20.36 -15.26
C ASP A 336 -12.84 21.27 -14.32
N GLY A 337 -11.87 20.69 -13.60
CA GLY A 337 -11.02 21.42 -12.65
C GLY A 337 -11.71 21.83 -11.35
N GLN A 338 -12.89 21.29 -11.06
CA GLN A 338 -13.57 21.53 -9.79
C GLN A 338 -12.86 20.81 -8.64
N TYR A 339 -12.76 21.50 -7.50
CA TYR A 339 -12.36 20.87 -6.26
C TYR A 339 -13.44 19.89 -5.80
N LYS A 340 -13.04 18.72 -5.33
CA LYS A 340 -13.92 17.79 -4.64
C LYS A 340 -13.84 18.03 -3.14
N GLY A 341 -14.99 17.89 -2.47
CA GLY A 341 -15.11 18.12 -1.03
C GLY A 341 -14.33 17.11 -0.18
N LYS A 342 -14.29 17.38 1.13
CA LYS A 342 -13.55 16.64 2.14
C LYS A 342 -13.77 15.12 2.09
N GLU A 343 -15.01 14.67 2.07
CA GLU A 343 -15.33 13.23 2.12
C GLU A 343 -14.74 12.47 0.94
N TYR A 344 -14.73 13.11 -0.23
CA TYR A 344 -14.12 12.56 -1.44
C TYR A 344 -12.61 12.45 -1.29
N ALA A 345 -11.98 13.52 -0.80
CA ALA A 345 -10.55 13.56 -0.57
C ALA A 345 -10.08 12.58 0.52
N LEU A 346 -10.91 12.31 1.53
CA LEU A 346 -10.65 11.28 2.56
C LEU A 346 -10.83 9.86 2.04
N GLN A 347 -11.63 9.67 0.98
CA GLN A 347 -11.78 8.38 0.31
C GLN A 347 -10.59 8.08 -0.61
N ARG A 348 -10.14 9.08 -1.40
CA ARG A 348 -8.73 9.17 -1.81
C ARG A 348 -7.87 9.19 -0.52
N CYS A 349 -6.56 9.18 -0.46
CA CYS A 349 -5.81 8.91 0.80
C CYS A 349 -6.07 7.51 1.42
N THR A 350 -7.32 7.13 1.74
CA THR A 350 -7.65 5.82 2.32
C THR A 350 -7.59 4.70 1.30
N ASP A 351 -8.10 4.91 0.09
CA ASP A 351 -8.08 3.89 -0.96
C ASP A 351 -6.64 3.63 -1.42
N GLU A 352 -5.86 4.68 -1.64
CA GLU A 352 -4.45 4.60 -2.03
C GLU A 352 -3.56 4.17 -0.85
N GLY A 353 -3.99 4.42 0.38
CA GLY A 353 -3.38 3.83 1.57
C GLY A 353 -3.60 2.32 1.69
N LYS A 354 -4.67 1.76 1.11
CA LYS A 354 -4.83 0.29 1.02
C LYS A 354 -3.95 -0.32 -0.08
N ASN A 355 -3.72 0.42 -1.16
CA ASN A 355 -2.87 -0.01 -2.27
C ASN A 355 -1.38 -0.06 -1.91
N PHE A 356 -1.01 0.57 -0.79
CA PHE A 356 0.36 0.58 -0.27
C PHE A 356 0.82 -0.77 0.34
N VAL A 357 -0.09 -1.69 0.66
CA VAL A 357 0.18 -2.94 1.43
C VAL A 357 0.78 -4.07 0.61
#